data_AF-A0A9P8DY98-F1
#
_entry.id   AF-A0A9P8DY98-F1
#
_cell.length_a   1.000
_cell.length_b   1.000
_cell.length_c   1.000
_cell.angle_alpha   90.00
_cell.angle_beta   90.00
_cell.angle_gamma   90.00
#
_symmetry.space_group_name_H-M   'P 1'
#
loop_
_entity.id
_entity.type
_entity.pdbx_description
1 polymer ?
#
loop_
_entity_poly.entity_id
_entity_poly.type
_entity_poly.pdbx_seq_one_letter_code
_entity_poly.pdbx_strand_id
1 'polypeptide(L)'
;EAANAASNAASKATTQASQGLSKVSSSAESGISKAAGAASSAMNSIGGRTGQVISFVQSMIPPTVYYGKVGLELAKLVARGQKMSPPNVQTFQSYGQNLMNAVRNPGANSPSNPLQAMRNIGSSQLVTAGVVTAEILGFFTVGEMIGRMKLIGYRSSSHDEHHH
;
A
#
# COMPACT_ATOMS: atom_id res chain seq x y z
N GLU A 1 -16.32 -12.01 1.70
CA GLU A 1 -16.77 -11.53 3.03
C GLU A 1 -15.74 -10.81 3.93
N ALA A 2 -14.42 -11.05 3.82
CA ALA A 2 -13.44 -10.55 4.81
C ALA A 2 -13.34 -9.01 4.93
N ALA A 3 -13.48 -8.26 3.83
CA ALA A 3 -13.47 -6.79 3.85
C ALA A 3 -14.67 -6.20 4.62
N ASN A 4 -15.83 -6.86 4.56
CA ASN A 4 -17.02 -6.45 5.31
C ASN A 4 -16.89 -6.75 6.81
N ALA A 5 -16.20 -7.84 7.18
CA ALA A 5 -15.91 -8.16 8.57
C ALA A 5 -14.93 -7.14 9.20
N ALA A 6 -13.89 -6.74 8.46
CA ALA A 6 -12.95 -5.70 8.90
C ALA A 6 -13.60 -4.32 9.02
N SER A 7 -14.43 -3.93 8.04
CA SER A 7 -15.19 -2.67 8.07
C SER A 7 -16.18 -2.63 9.25
N ASN A 8 -16.86 -3.75 9.53
CA ASN A 8 -17.77 -3.85 10.67
C ASN A 8 -17.06 -3.86 12.03
N ALA A 9 -15.87 -4.48 12.12
CA ALA A 9 -15.05 -4.45 13.34
C ALA A 9 -14.51 -3.04 13.63
N ALA A 10 -14.03 -2.33 12.60
CA ALA A 10 -13.55 -0.96 12.71
C ALA A 10 -14.69 0.01 13.07
N SER A 11 -15.87 -0.17 12.49
CA SER A 11 -17.07 0.62 12.79
C SER A 11 -17.58 0.38 14.20
N LYS A 12 -17.55 -0.87 14.69
CA LYS A 12 -17.91 -1.22 16.08
C LYS A 12 -16.92 -0.66 17.10
N ALA A 13 -15.62 -0.70 16.81
CA ALA A 13 -14.60 -0.12 17.68
C ALA A 13 -14.69 1.42 17.74
N THR A 14 -14.94 2.06 16.59
CA THR A 14 -15.14 3.51 16.51
C THR A 14 -16.41 3.95 17.26
N THR A 15 -17.50 3.19 17.12
CA THR A 15 -18.78 3.48 17.79
C THR A 15 -18.69 3.30 19.30
N GLN A 16 -17.97 2.27 19.79
CA GLN A 16 -17.74 2.07 21.21
C GLN A 16 -16.82 3.15 21.82
N ALA A 17 -15.79 3.58 21.08
CA ALA A 17 -14.92 4.68 21.52
C ALA A 17 -15.67 6.02 21.61
N SER A 18 -16.53 6.33 20.63
CA SER A 18 -17.35 7.56 20.61
C SER A 18 -18.50 7.55 21.64
N GLN A 19 -19.09 6.39 21.93
CA GLN A 19 -20.04 6.22 23.03
C GLN A 19 -19.39 6.35 24.41
N GLY A 20 -18.15 5.86 24.58
CA GLY A 20 -17.37 6.06 25.80
C GLY A 20 -17.00 7.52 26.04
N LEU A 21 -16.60 8.23 24.97
CA LEU A 21 -16.29 9.66 25.01
C LEU A 21 -17.52 10.52 25.34
N SER A 22 -18.68 10.16 24.81
CA SER A 22 -19.93 10.90 25.03
C SER A 22 -20.46 10.75 26.47
N LYS A 23 -20.31 9.57 27.09
CA LYS A 23 -20.67 9.35 28.50
C LYS A 23 -19.75 10.09 29.48
N VAL A 24 -18.49 10.33 29.10
CA VAL A 24 -17.54 11.13 29.86
C VAL A 24 -17.79 12.63 29.67
N SER A 25 -18.14 13.06 28.45
CA SER A 25 -18.48 14.46 28.16
C SER A 25 -19.79 14.91 28.79
N SER A 26 -20.80 14.03 28.90
CA SER A 26 -22.10 14.38 29.50
C SER A 26 -22.09 14.40 31.03
N SER A 27 -21.00 13.94 31.66
CA SER A 27 -20.80 14.01 33.12
C SER A 27 -19.92 15.20 33.54
N ALA A 28 -19.62 16.10 32.61
CA ALA A 28 -18.60 17.14 32.74
C ALA A 28 -19.10 18.52 33.19
N GLU A 29 -20.36 18.68 33.61
CA GLU A 29 -20.85 19.97 34.14
C GLU A 29 -20.73 20.09 35.68
N SER A 30 -20.45 19.00 36.40
CA SER A 30 -20.28 19.02 37.87
C SER A 30 -19.15 18.13 38.41
N GLY A 31 -18.28 17.60 37.54
CA GLY A 31 -17.32 16.53 37.88
C GLY A 31 -15.83 16.86 37.79
N ILE A 32 -15.44 18.10 37.48
CA ILE A 32 -14.04 18.49 37.24
C ILE A 32 -13.11 18.15 38.42
N SER A 33 -13.59 18.22 39.67
CA SER A 33 -12.77 17.91 40.86
C SER A 33 -12.59 16.41 41.11
N LYS A 34 -13.44 15.53 40.57
CA LYS A 34 -13.31 14.06 40.70
C LYS A 34 -12.53 13.44 39.54
N ALA A 35 -12.56 14.06 38.36
CA ALA A 35 -11.72 13.69 37.22
C ALA A 35 -10.22 13.95 37.49
N ALA A 36 -9.90 15.02 38.23
CA ALA A 36 -8.54 15.28 38.70
C ALA A 36 -8.02 14.16 39.64
N GLY A 37 -8.88 13.61 40.50
CA GLY A 37 -8.55 12.48 41.37
C GLY A 37 -8.34 11.16 40.62
N ALA A 38 -9.20 10.83 39.65
CA ALA A 38 -9.08 9.60 38.87
C ALA A 38 -7.89 9.62 37.89
N ALA A 39 -7.60 10.78 37.30
CA ALA A 39 -6.39 10.99 36.50
C ALA A 39 -5.12 10.84 37.36
N SER A 40 -5.12 11.32 38.61
CA SER A 40 -3.99 11.14 39.52
C SER A 40 -3.74 9.68 39.95
N SER A 41 -4.80 8.88 40.13
CA SER A 41 -4.70 7.47 40.52
C SER A 41 -4.34 6.54 39.35
N ALA A 42 -4.78 6.85 38.14
CA ALA A 42 -4.36 6.13 36.91
C ALA A 42 -2.92 6.49 36.52
N MET A 43 -2.48 7.72 36.77
CA MET A 43 -1.10 8.16 36.57
C MET A 43 -0.12 7.50 37.57
N ASN A 44 -0.58 7.18 38.79
CA ASN A 44 0.21 6.42 39.77
C ASN A 44 0.30 4.91 39.51
N SER A 45 -0.57 4.32 38.66
CA SER A 45 -0.57 2.88 38.34
C SER A 45 -0.09 2.55 36.92
N ILE A 46 0.08 3.56 36.05
CA ILE A 46 0.62 3.45 34.68
C ILE A 46 2.01 4.13 34.56
N GLY A 47 2.65 4.50 35.67
CA GLY A 47 3.93 5.22 35.74
C GLY A 47 5.21 4.45 35.34
N GLY A 48 5.10 3.37 34.58
CA GLY A 48 6.25 2.57 34.08
C GLY A 48 6.52 2.76 32.59
N ARG A 49 7.55 2.07 32.05
CA ARG A 49 7.99 2.11 30.64
C ARG A 49 6.82 1.97 29.62
N THR A 50 5.75 1.25 29.99
CA THR A 50 4.52 1.11 29.19
C THR A 50 3.74 2.41 29.05
N GLY A 51 3.62 3.23 30.11
CA GLY A 51 2.96 4.54 30.04
C GLY A 51 3.72 5.53 29.16
N GLN A 52 5.06 5.45 29.15
CA GLN A 52 5.89 6.26 28.26
C GLN A 52 5.65 5.91 26.78
N VAL A 53 5.59 4.62 26.42
CA VAL A 53 5.29 4.20 25.04
C VAL A 53 3.87 4.62 24.63
N ILE A 54 2.88 4.46 25.49
CA ILE A 54 1.50 4.87 25.20
C ILE A 54 1.41 6.39 24.99
N SER A 55 2.06 7.18 25.85
CA SER A 55 2.10 8.64 25.71
C SER A 55 2.84 9.10 24.44
N PHE A 56 3.91 8.40 24.06
CA PHE A 56 4.67 8.68 22.84
C PHE A 56 3.84 8.38 21.59
N VAL A 57 3.19 7.21 21.54
CA VAL A 57 2.26 6.86 20.45
C VAL A 57 1.13 7.87 20.38
N GLN A 58 0.53 8.24 21.52
CA GLN A 58 -0.55 9.24 21.56
C GLN A 58 -0.08 10.63 21.08
N SER A 59 1.17 11.01 21.36
CA SER A 59 1.76 12.25 20.84
C SER A 59 2.03 12.22 19.33
N MET A 60 2.21 11.02 18.76
CA MET A 60 2.44 10.84 17.32
C MET A 60 1.15 10.66 16.51
N ILE A 61 0.02 10.29 17.13
CA ILE A 61 -1.25 10.12 16.42
C ILE A 61 -1.66 11.42 15.68
N PRO A 62 -1.71 12.60 16.33
CA PRO A 62 -2.13 13.83 15.65
C PRO A 62 -1.24 14.23 14.45
N PRO A 63 0.10 14.30 14.58
CA PRO A 63 0.95 14.68 13.45
C PRO A 63 0.99 13.61 12.36
N THR A 64 1.01 12.31 12.71
CA THR A 64 1.05 11.23 11.72
C THR A 64 -0.21 11.20 10.87
N VAL A 65 -1.39 11.44 11.46
CA VAL A 65 -2.64 11.52 10.70
C VAL A 65 -2.63 12.72 9.74
N TYR A 66 -2.13 13.88 10.18
CA TYR A 66 -2.05 15.06 9.33
C TYR A 66 -1.09 14.84 8.14
N TYR A 67 0.14 14.42 8.42
CA TYR A 67 1.13 14.16 7.36
C TYR A 67 0.78 12.96 6.49
N GLY A 68 0.10 11.94 7.04
CA GLY A 68 -0.43 10.82 6.27
C GLY A 68 -1.47 11.26 5.25
N LYS A 69 -2.40 12.15 5.63
CA LYS A 69 -3.40 12.71 4.70
C LYS A 69 -2.74 13.56 3.61
N VAL A 70 -1.79 14.43 3.97
CA VAL A 70 -1.04 15.23 2.99
C VAL A 70 -0.27 14.32 2.04
N GLY A 71 0.43 13.32 2.56
CA GLY A 71 1.14 12.33 1.76
C GLY A 71 0.23 11.58 0.80
N LEU A 72 -0.98 11.20 1.23
CA LEU A 72 -1.97 10.54 0.37
C LEU A 72 -2.50 11.45 -0.75
N GLU A 73 -2.81 12.72 -0.46
CA GLU A 73 -3.24 13.67 -1.49
C GLU A 73 -2.12 13.95 -2.49
N LEU A 74 -0.88 14.09 -2.02
CA LEU A 74 0.28 14.22 -2.90
C LEU A 74 0.49 12.97 -3.76
N ALA A 75 0.40 11.78 -3.17
CA ALA A 75 0.50 10.53 -3.92
C ALA A 75 -0.59 10.43 -5.00
N LYS A 76 -1.81 10.86 -4.70
CA LYS A 76 -2.92 10.91 -5.66
C LYS A 76 -2.65 11.87 -6.81
N LEU A 77 -2.12 13.05 -6.53
CA LEU A 77 -1.73 14.02 -7.55
C LEU A 77 -0.62 13.48 -8.46
N VAL A 78 0.41 12.87 -7.88
CA VAL A 78 1.51 12.26 -8.64
C VAL A 78 1.00 11.09 -9.48
N ALA A 79 0.16 10.21 -8.93
CA ALA A 79 -0.41 9.09 -9.68
C ALA A 79 -1.24 9.57 -10.87
N ARG A 80 -2.03 10.64 -10.71
CA ARG A 80 -2.81 11.24 -11.81
C ARG A 80 -1.92 11.94 -12.82
N GLY A 81 -0.91 12.69 -12.38
CA GLY A 81 0.04 13.40 -13.25
C GLY A 81 0.92 12.46 -14.07
N GLN A 82 1.34 11.34 -13.49
CA GLN A 82 2.14 10.30 -14.13
C GLN A 82 1.30 9.29 -14.93
N LYS A 83 -0.01 9.52 -15.07
CA LYS A 83 -0.92 8.61 -15.78
C LYS A 83 -0.85 7.16 -15.27
N MET A 84 -0.67 6.97 -13.96
CA MET A 84 -0.66 5.66 -13.29
C MET A 84 -2.06 5.02 -13.21
N SER A 85 -3.02 5.54 -13.96
CA SER A 85 -4.36 4.95 -14.08
C SER A 85 -4.29 3.81 -15.09
N PRO A 86 -4.98 2.67 -14.85
CA PRO A 86 -5.07 1.61 -15.84
C PRO A 86 -5.56 2.19 -17.18
N PRO A 87 -4.93 1.82 -18.31
CA PRO A 87 -5.36 2.32 -19.61
C PRO A 87 -6.78 1.85 -19.92
N ASN A 88 -7.49 2.59 -20.77
CA ASN A 88 -8.85 2.22 -21.15
C ASN A 88 -8.87 0.91 -21.96
N VAL A 89 -9.99 0.20 -21.94
CA VAL A 89 -10.18 -1.08 -22.65
C VAL A 89 -9.87 -0.95 -24.15
N GLN A 90 -10.22 0.18 -24.77
CA GLN A 90 -9.90 0.49 -26.16
C GLN A 90 -8.39 0.49 -26.41
N THR A 91 -7.61 1.03 -25.48
CA THR A 91 -6.15 1.00 -25.56
C THR A 91 -5.64 -0.44 -25.52
N PHE A 92 -6.16 -1.28 -24.61
CA PHE A 92 -5.83 -2.71 -24.59
C PHE A 92 -6.20 -3.42 -25.90
N GLN A 93 -7.36 -3.11 -26.48
CA GLN A 93 -7.77 -3.66 -27.77
C GLN A 93 -6.80 -3.28 -28.88
N SER A 94 -6.40 -2.01 -28.96
CA SER A 94 -5.44 -1.54 -29.97
C SER A 94 -4.07 -2.21 -29.82
N TYR A 95 -3.53 -2.29 -28.60
CA TYR A 95 -2.26 -2.99 -28.35
C TYR A 95 -2.35 -4.48 -28.68
N GLY A 96 -3.43 -5.14 -28.27
CA GLY A 96 -3.68 -6.55 -28.55
C GLY A 96 -3.80 -6.84 -30.05
N GLN A 97 -4.52 -5.97 -30.79
CA GLN A 97 -4.63 -6.07 -32.25
C GLN A 97 -3.27 -5.88 -32.93
N ASN A 98 -2.49 -4.89 -32.51
CA ASN A 98 -1.14 -4.66 -33.07
C ASN A 98 -0.21 -5.86 -32.82
N LEU A 99 -0.24 -6.42 -31.61
CA LEU A 99 0.54 -7.61 -31.28
C LEU A 99 0.09 -8.82 -32.10
N MET A 100 -1.22 -9.06 -32.18
CA MET A 100 -1.80 -10.14 -32.96
C MET A 100 -1.45 -10.01 -34.45
N ASN A 101 -1.49 -8.78 -34.99
CA ASN A 101 -1.11 -8.50 -36.37
C ASN A 101 0.38 -8.70 -36.63
N ALA A 102 1.25 -8.34 -35.67
CA ALA A 102 2.68 -8.61 -35.77
C ALA A 102 3.01 -10.10 -35.76
N VAL A 103 2.30 -10.90 -34.96
CA VAL A 103 2.48 -12.36 -34.91
C VAL A 103 1.89 -13.03 -36.15
N ARG A 104 0.71 -12.60 -36.60
CA ARG A 104 0.01 -13.19 -37.75
C ARG A 104 0.65 -12.81 -39.08
N ASN A 105 1.27 -11.63 -39.17
CA ASN A 105 1.91 -11.13 -40.38
C ASN A 105 3.33 -10.61 -40.08
N PRO A 106 4.27 -11.52 -39.75
CA PRO A 106 5.61 -11.14 -39.31
C PRO A 106 6.38 -10.36 -40.39
N GLY A 107 6.07 -10.54 -41.67
CA GLY A 107 6.67 -9.79 -42.78
C GLY A 107 6.12 -8.38 -43.01
N ALA A 108 4.98 -8.02 -42.43
CA ALA A 108 4.37 -6.68 -42.62
C ALA A 108 4.95 -5.62 -41.66
N ASN A 109 5.47 -6.05 -40.51
CA ASN A 109 6.07 -5.18 -39.49
C ASN A 109 7.58 -5.43 -39.31
N SER A 110 8.15 -6.39 -40.05
CA SER A 110 9.59 -6.62 -40.03
C SER A 110 10.31 -5.74 -41.04
N PRO A 111 11.49 -5.20 -40.68
CA PRO A 111 12.34 -4.52 -41.65
C PRO A 111 12.64 -5.46 -42.82
N SER A 112 12.62 -4.91 -44.04
CA SER A 112 12.87 -5.63 -45.30
C SER A 112 14.17 -6.45 -45.30
N ASN A 113 15.09 -6.18 -44.38
CA ASN A 113 16.27 -6.99 -44.10
C ASN A 113 16.54 -7.12 -42.59
N PRO A 114 16.16 -8.25 -41.95
CA PRO A 114 16.30 -8.44 -40.51
C PRO A 114 17.76 -8.47 -40.04
N LEU A 115 18.68 -8.92 -40.89
CA LEU A 115 20.12 -8.94 -40.59
C LEU A 115 20.72 -7.53 -40.54
N GLN A 116 20.29 -6.64 -41.43
CA GLN A 116 20.68 -5.23 -41.38
C GLN A 116 20.06 -4.50 -40.20
N ALA A 117 18.80 -4.79 -39.88
CA ALA A 117 18.15 -4.22 -38.70
C ALA A 117 18.88 -4.60 -37.41
N MET A 118 19.29 -5.86 -37.26
CA MET A 118 20.03 -6.34 -36.09
C MET A 118 21.43 -5.72 -35.98
N ARG A 119 22.11 -5.47 -37.11
CA ARG A 119 23.39 -4.73 -37.14
C ARG A 119 23.25 -3.24 -36.86
N ASN A 120 22.07 -2.67 -37.12
CA ASN A 120 21.80 -1.24 -36.95
C ASN A 120 21.15 -0.91 -35.60
N ILE A 121 21.04 -1.87 -34.68
CA ILE A 121 20.56 -1.59 -33.32
C ILE A 121 21.59 -0.73 -32.58
N GLY A 122 21.22 0.51 -32.29
CA GLY A 122 22.06 1.41 -31.50
C GLY A 122 22.08 1.05 -30.02
N SER A 123 23.15 1.42 -29.31
CA SER A 123 23.29 1.25 -27.86
C SER A 123 22.13 1.87 -27.07
N SER A 124 21.63 3.04 -27.52
CA SER A 124 20.45 3.68 -26.91
C SER A 124 19.20 2.79 -26.98
N GLN A 125 19.01 2.03 -28.06
CA GLN A 125 17.84 1.17 -28.22
C GLN A 125 17.94 -0.08 -27.33
N LEU A 126 19.16 -0.62 -27.16
CA LEU A 126 19.42 -1.70 -26.20
C LEU A 126 19.21 -1.26 -24.75
N VAL A 127 19.67 -0.06 -24.38
CA VAL A 127 19.46 0.48 -23.04
C VAL A 127 17.97 0.66 -22.77
N THR A 128 17.22 1.26 -23.68
CA THR A 128 15.77 1.40 -23.53
C THR A 128 15.09 0.04 -23.42
N ALA A 129 15.44 -0.93 -24.28
CA ALA A 129 14.88 -2.27 -24.21
C ALA A 129 15.18 -2.97 -22.87
N GLY A 130 16.41 -2.79 -22.35
CA GLY A 130 16.81 -3.30 -21.04
C GLY A 130 16.04 -2.67 -19.89
N VAL A 131 15.89 -1.34 -19.89
CA VAL A 131 15.11 -0.61 -18.88
C VAL A 131 13.64 -1.06 -18.92
N VAL A 132 13.02 -1.09 -20.09
CA VAL A 132 11.62 -1.50 -20.25
C VAL A 132 11.42 -2.96 -19.80
N THR A 133 12.37 -3.84 -20.11
CA THR A 133 12.30 -5.25 -19.66
C THR A 133 12.45 -5.36 -18.13
N ALA A 134 13.35 -4.58 -17.53
CA ALA A 134 13.49 -4.50 -16.08
C ALA A 134 12.22 -3.95 -15.42
N GLU A 135 11.56 -2.96 -16.02
CA GLU A 135 10.28 -2.42 -15.56
C GLU A 135 9.16 -3.48 -15.62
N ILE A 136 9.05 -4.22 -16.73
CA ILE A 136 8.05 -5.30 -16.87
C ILE A 136 8.25 -6.36 -15.78
N LEU A 137 9.49 -6.79 -15.55
CA LEU A 137 9.81 -7.73 -14.47
C LEU A 137 9.48 -7.15 -13.10
N GLY A 138 9.82 -5.88 -12.85
CA GLY A 138 9.49 -5.18 -11.62
C GLY A 138 7.99 -5.14 -11.34
N PHE A 139 7.18 -4.73 -12.32
CA PHE A 139 5.71 -4.71 -12.19
C PHE A 139 5.13 -6.11 -12.02
N PHE A 140 5.68 -7.12 -12.70
CA PHE A 140 5.27 -8.52 -12.51
C PHE A 140 5.51 -8.98 -11.06
N THR A 141 6.69 -8.72 -10.51
CA THR A 141 7.01 -9.08 -9.12
C THR A 141 6.12 -8.33 -8.12
N VAL A 142 5.87 -7.03 -8.32
CA VAL A 142 4.94 -6.27 -7.48
C VAL A 142 3.51 -6.85 -7.56
N GLY A 143 3.07 -7.22 -8.77
CA GLY A 143 1.79 -7.90 -8.98
C GLY A 143 1.70 -9.24 -8.24
N GLU A 144 2.78 -10.02 -8.24
CA GLU A 144 2.86 -11.27 -7.48
C GLU A 144 2.81 -11.03 -5.97
N MET A 145 3.49 -9.99 -5.45
CA MET A 145 3.40 -9.60 -4.04
C MET A 145 1.97 -9.25 -3.62
N ILE A 146 1.27 -8.47 -4.46
CA ILE A 146 -0.13 -8.10 -4.22
C ILE A 146 -1.04 -9.34 -4.30
N GLY A 147 -0.88 -10.16 -5.35
CA GLY A 147 -1.69 -11.37 -5.57
C GLY A 147 -1.50 -12.42 -4.47
N ARG A 148 -0.29 -12.52 -3.91
CA ARG A 148 0.01 -13.43 -2.78
C ARG A 148 -0.15 -12.77 -1.41
N MET A 149 -0.43 -11.47 -1.35
CA MET A 149 -0.50 -10.65 -0.13
C MET A 149 0.73 -10.85 0.78
N LYS A 150 1.91 -11.01 0.18
CA LYS A 150 3.18 -11.26 0.87
C LYS A 150 4.28 -10.41 0.28
N LEU A 151 4.95 -9.64 1.16
CA LEU A 151 6.06 -8.76 0.78
C LEU A 151 7.42 -9.46 0.87
N ILE A 152 7.56 -10.42 1.78
CA ILE A 152 8.78 -11.19 2.03
C ILE A 152 8.39 -12.67 1.95
N GLY A 153 9.27 -13.49 1.36
CA GLY A 153 9.03 -14.88 0.96
C GLY A 153 8.31 -15.76 2.00
N TYR A 154 7.78 -16.88 1.53
CA TYR A 154 7.18 -17.87 2.41
C TYR A 154 8.20 -18.28 3.48
N ARG A 155 7.80 -18.25 4.75
CA ARG A 155 8.58 -18.96 5.77
C ARG A 155 8.56 -20.42 5.33
N SER A 156 9.74 -20.98 5.06
CA SER A 156 9.91 -22.42 5.08
C SER A 156 9.37 -22.87 6.43
N SER A 157 8.31 -23.69 6.43
CA SER A 157 7.97 -24.49 7.60
C SER A 157 9.06 -25.54 7.77
N SER A 158 10.26 -25.13 8.13
CA SER A 158 11.29 -25.99 8.68
C SER A 158 11.26 -25.75 10.19
N HIS A 159 10.19 -26.26 10.80
CA HIS A 159 10.12 -26.55 12.23
C HIS A 159 9.54 -27.96 12.41
N ASP A 160 9.99 -28.87 11.56
CA ASP A 160 10.02 -30.29 11.88
C ASP A 160 11.50 -30.66 12.02
N GLU A 161 11.81 -31.35 13.12
CA GLU A 161 13.06 -32.07 13.38
C GLU A 161 14.30 -31.25 13.77
N HIS A 162 14.36 -30.84 15.04
CA HIS A 162 15.62 -30.95 15.79
C HIS A 162 15.36 -31.53 17.18
N HIS A 163 15.69 -32.82 17.31
CA HIS A 163 16.33 -33.50 18.44
C HIS A 163 16.20 -32.85 19.82
N HIS A 164 15.59 -33.57 20.78
CA HIS A 164 16.20 -34.04 22.04
C HIS A 164 15.14 -34.74 22.90
#